data_AF-A0A2V8V9M3-F1
#
_entry.id   AF-A0A2V8V9M3-F1
#
_cell.length_a   1.000
_cell.length_b   1.000
_cell.length_c   1.000
_cell.angle_alpha   90.00
_cell.angle_beta   90.00
_cell.angle_gamma   90.00
#
_symmetry.space_group_name_H-M   'P 1'
#
loop_
_entity.id
_entity.type
_entity.pdbx_description
1 polymer ?
#
loop_
_entity_poly.entity_id
_entity_poly.type
_entity_poly.pdbx_seq_one_letter_code
_entity_poly.pdbx_strand_id
1 'polypeptide(L)'
;MTQSFPPGSAPEFIGKQNARTWRRASYEGPGSITVELYGLPAPATGLDLVQRWRPVADTVVWYTPRYFVVVKWQSPDRNAVAAFIRALQKQFAEEKEDK
;
A
#
# COMPACT_ATOMS: atom_id res chain seq x y z
N MET A 1 -6.01 20.14 -9.49
CA MET A 1 -5.80 18.99 -10.39
C MET A 1 -6.44 17.78 -9.75
N THR A 2 -7.64 17.40 -10.19
CA THR A 2 -8.43 16.31 -9.60
C THR A 2 -7.93 14.99 -10.19
N GLN A 3 -7.11 14.27 -9.44
CA GLN A 3 -6.62 12.97 -9.87
C GLN A 3 -7.76 11.96 -9.77
N SER A 4 -8.45 11.68 -10.89
CA SER A 4 -9.44 10.62 -10.97
C SER A 4 -8.74 9.27 -10.86
N PHE A 5 -9.06 8.52 -9.80
CA PHE A 5 -8.61 7.15 -9.61
C PHE A 5 -9.53 6.19 -10.37
N PRO A 6 -8.99 5.10 -10.94
CA PRO A 6 -9.82 4.13 -11.66
C PRO A 6 -10.86 3.51 -10.71
N PRO A 7 -12.10 3.28 -11.21
CA PRO A 7 -13.16 2.66 -10.43
C PRO A 7 -12.71 1.27 -9.94
N GLY A 8 -12.86 1.01 -8.64
CA GLY A 8 -12.36 -0.20 -7.99
C GLY A 8 -10.98 -0.05 -7.31
N SER A 9 -10.35 1.13 -7.39
CA SER A 9 -9.23 1.45 -6.51
C SER A 9 -9.72 1.89 -5.12
N ALA A 10 -9.06 1.37 -4.09
CA ALA A 10 -9.07 1.75 -2.67
C ALA A 10 -9.40 3.19 -2.23
N PRO A 11 -9.06 4.28 -2.97
CA PRO A 11 -9.33 5.68 -2.65
C PRO A 11 -10.69 6.00 -2.06
N GLU A 12 -11.79 5.38 -2.49
CA GLU A 12 -13.12 5.68 -1.95
C GLU A 12 -13.26 5.27 -0.47
N PHE A 13 -12.61 4.17 -0.08
CA PHE A 13 -12.62 3.66 1.28
C PHE A 13 -11.60 4.38 2.16
N ILE A 14 -10.41 4.64 1.60
CA ILE A 14 -9.31 5.40 2.22
C ILE A 14 -9.78 6.83 2.56
N GLY A 15 -10.47 7.50 1.63
CA GLY A 15 -10.96 8.86 1.80
C GLY A 15 -12.01 8.99 2.92
N LYS A 16 -12.84 7.96 3.12
CA LYS A 16 -13.80 7.92 4.24
C LYS A 16 -13.11 7.78 5.60
N GLN A 17 -11.90 7.22 5.65
CA GLN A 17 -11.12 7.02 6.87
C GLN A 17 -10.17 8.17 7.20
N ASN A 18 -10.31 9.33 6.54
CA ASN A 18 -9.40 10.48 6.64
C ASN A 18 -7.93 10.14 6.34
N ALA A 19 -7.68 9.00 5.70
CA ALA A 19 -6.34 8.63 5.29
C ALA A 19 -5.97 9.47 4.05
N ARG A 20 -4.91 10.28 4.17
CA ARG A 20 -4.41 11.10 3.06
C ARG A 20 -3.34 10.32 2.30
N THR A 21 -3.47 10.17 0.98
CA THR A 21 -2.37 9.65 0.15
C THR A 21 -1.14 10.53 0.36
N TRP A 22 -0.05 9.90 0.77
CA TRP A 22 1.18 10.62 1.10
C TRP A 22 2.27 10.39 0.06
N ARG A 23 2.42 9.16 -0.45
CA ARG A 23 3.38 8.85 -1.51
C ARG A 23 2.86 7.75 -2.42
N ARG A 24 3.10 7.89 -3.73
CA ARG A 24 2.96 6.82 -4.72
C ARG A 24 4.30 6.64 -5.40
N ALA A 25 4.78 5.40 -5.46
CA ALA A 25 5.97 5.01 -6.20
C ALA A 25 5.60 3.91 -7.18
N SER A 26 6.02 4.06 -8.42
CA SER A 26 5.85 3.04 -9.46
C SER A 26 7.22 2.55 -9.90
N TYR A 27 7.34 1.25 -10.06
CA TYR A 27 8.54 0.56 -10.55
C TYR A 27 8.17 -0.17 -11.83
N GLU A 28 8.83 0.19 -12.94
CA GLU A 28 8.67 -0.42 -14.26
C GLU A 28 9.94 -1.19 -14.64
N GLY A 29 10.13 -2.36 -14.03
CA GLY A 29 11.22 -3.29 -14.36
C GLY A 29 10.72 -4.47 -15.19
N PRO A 30 11.09 -5.73 -14.88
CA PRO A 30 10.56 -6.94 -15.55
C PRO A 30 9.05 -7.18 -15.33
N GLY A 31 8.41 -6.30 -14.56
CA GLY A 31 7.00 -6.00 -14.66
C GLY A 31 6.65 -4.75 -13.84
N SER A 32 5.37 -4.39 -13.80
CA SER A 32 4.94 -3.13 -13.17
C SER A 32 4.52 -3.35 -11.72
N ILE A 33 5.18 -2.67 -10.78
CA ILE A 33 4.79 -2.65 -9.37
C ILE A 33 4.42 -1.21 -9.01
N THR A 34 3.27 -1.02 -8.39
CA THR A 34 2.83 0.27 -7.85
C THR A 34 2.66 0.14 -6.35
N VAL A 35 3.37 0.99 -5.61
CA VAL A 35 3.29 1.11 -4.16
C VAL A 35 2.60 2.42 -3.83
N GLU A 36 1.51 2.33 -3.06
CA GLU A 36 0.76 3.47 -2.56
C GLU A 36 0.83 3.50 -1.03
N LEU A 37 1.30 4.62 -0.50
CA LEU A 37 1.45 4.88 0.93
C LEU A 37 0.43 5.94 1.36
N TYR A 38 -0.39 5.56 2.32
CA TYR A 38 -1.41 6.42 2.90
C TYR A 38 -1.05 6.72 4.34
N GLY A 39 -0.95 8.01 4.68
CA GLY A 39 -0.71 8.43 6.06
C GLY A 39 -1.93 8.10 6.92
N LEU A 40 -1.70 7.43 8.04
CA LEU A 40 -2.75 7.09 8.99
C LEU A 40 -2.82 8.15 10.10
N PRO A 41 -4.02 8.67 10.41
CA PRO A 41 -4.19 9.56 11.55
C PRO A 41 -4.03 8.83 12.89
N ALA A 42 -4.35 7.53 12.92
CA ALA A 42 -4.21 6.67 14.09
C ALA A 42 -3.95 5.21 13.66
N PRO A 43 -3.24 4.41 14.47
CA PRO A 43 -2.96 3.01 14.16
C PRO A 43 -4.24 2.14 14.02
N ALA A 44 -5.30 2.47 14.77
CA ALA A 44 -6.58 1.78 14.68
C ALA A 44 -7.23 1.90 13.29
N THR A 45 -7.01 3.02 12.60
CA THR A 45 -7.46 3.22 11.22
C THR A 45 -6.80 2.23 10.26
N GLY A 46 -5.53 1.87 10.48
CA GLY A 46 -4.82 0.88 9.66
C GLY A 46 -5.42 -0.52 9.74
N LEU A 47 -5.86 -0.92 10.93
CA LEU A 47 -6.53 -2.21 11.13
C LEU A 47 -7.89 -2.25 10.43
N ASP A 48 -8.72 -1.21 10.57
CA ASP A 48 -10.01 -1.13 9.86
C ASP A 48 -9.83 -1.18 8.34
N LEU A 49 -8.79 -0.49 7.82
CA LEU A 49 -8.43 -0.52 6.41
C LEU A 49 -8.04 -1.91 5.91
N VAL A 50 -7.23 -2.66 6.65
CA VAL A 50 -6.88 -4.04 6.27
C VAL A 50 -8.09 -4.96 6.36
N GLN A 51 -8.90 -4.87 7.43
CA GLN A 51 -10.05 -5.75 7.63
C GLN A 51 -11.14 -5.56 6.59
N ARG A 52 -11.33 -4.32 6.12
CA ARG A 52 -12.37 -3.98 5.13
C ARG A 52 -11.86 -3.97 3.70
N TRP A 53 -10.57 -4.25 3.51
CA TRP A 53 -9.97 -4.38 2.20
C TRP A 53 -10.60 -5.53 1.44
N ARG A 54 -11.07 -5.26 0.21
CA ARG A 54 -11.51 -6.33 -0.68
C ARG A 54 -10.30 -6.95 -1.36
N PRO A 55 -10.09 -8.27 -1.27
CA PRO A 55 -8.99 -8.91 -1.97
C PRO A 55 -9.14 -8.66 -3.48
N VAL A 56 -8.09 -8.10 -4.07
CA VAL A 56 -7.96 -7.87 -5.51
C VAL A 56 -6.79 -8.72 -5.98
N ALA A 57 -6.88 -9.27 -7.20
CA ALA A 57 -5.78 -9.99 -7.80
C ALA A 57 -4.50 -9.13 -7.78
N ASP A 58 -3.37 -9.81 -7.59
CA ASP A 58 -2.04 -9.20 -7.67
C ASP A 58 -1.87 -7.95 -6.80
N THR A 59 -2.53 -7.97 -5.64
CA THR A 59 -2.50 -6.87 -4.68
C THR A 59 -2.31 -7.42 -3.27
N VAL A 60 -1.41 -6.79 -2.51
CA VAL A 60 -1.27 -7.03 -1.07
C VAL A 60 -1.40 -5.71 -0.34
N VAL A 61 -1.98 -5.76 0.84
CA VAL A 61 -2.08 -4.62 1.75
C VAL A 61 -1.59 -5.00 3.13
N TRP A 62 -0.97 -4.03 3.80
CA TRP A 62 -0.65 -4.13 5.20
C TRP A 62 -0.63 -2.73 5.81
N TYR A 63 -0.56 -2.66 7.13
CA TYR A 63 -0.44 -1.40 7.83
C TYR A 63 0.73 -1.41 8.81
N THR A 64 1.27 -0.22 9.01
CA THR A 64 2.20 0.14 10.06
C THR A 64 1.46 1.15 10.96
N PRO A 65 2.01 1.55 12.13
CA PRO A 65 1.37 2.53 13.00
C PRO A 65 1.14 3.89 12.34
N ARG A 66 1.96 4.24 11.35
CA ARG A 66 1.94 5.55 10.66
C ARG A 66 1.40 5.49 9.23
N TYR A 67 1.46 4.32 8.58
CA TYR A 67 1.14 4.19 7.16
C TYR A 67 0.33 2.94 6.85
N PHE A 68 -0.66 3.10 5.99
CA PHE A 68 -1.29 1.99 5.29
C PHE A 68 -0.61 1.83 3.93
N VAL A 69 -0.17 0.62 3.61
CA VAL A 69 0.61 0.32 2.41
C VAL A 69 -0.19 -0.59 1.51
N VAL A 70 -0.33 -0.17 0.25
CA VAL A 70 -0.96 -0.95 -0.81
C VAL A 70 0.09 -1.19 -1.88
N VAL A 71 0.33 -2.46 -2.20
CA VAL A 71 1.21 -2.83 -3.31
C VAL A 71 0.41 -3.62 -4.32
N LYS A 72 0.36 -3.08 -5.53
CA LYS A 72 -0.24 -3.71 -6.71
C LYS A 72 0.87 -4.09 -7.65
N TRP A 73 0.82 -5.27 -8.23
CA TRP A 73 1.75 -5.68 -9.26
C TRP A 73 1.01 -6.19 -10.48
N GLN A 74 1.65 -6.07 -11.63
CA GLN A 74 1.23 -6.69 -12.88
C GLN A 74 2.48 -7.34 -13.44
N SER A 75 2.84 -8.49 -12.86
CA SER A 75 4.08 -9.23 -13.17
C SER A 75 3.81 -10.73 -13.10
N PRO A 76 4.28 -11.51 -14.08
CA PRO A 76 4.20 -12.97 -14.02
C PRO A 76 5.20 -13.56 -12.99
N ASP A 77 6.24 -12.81 -12.63
CA ASP A 77 7.30 -13.26 -11.71
C ASP A 77 6.91 -13.06 -10.24
N ARG A 78 6.27 -14.08 -9.65
CA ARG A 78 5.85 -14.07 -8.24
C ARG A 78 7.03 -14.03 -7.26
N ASN A 79 8.21 -14.52 -7.65
CA ASN A 79 9.36 -14.58 -6.77
C ASN A 79 9.96 -13.18 -6.56
N ALA A 80 10.15 -12.43 -7.65
CA ALA A 80 10.57 -11.04 -7.60
C ALA A 80 9.60 -10.17 -6.79
N VAL A 81 8.29 -10.35 -6.99
CA VAL A 81 7.25 -9.65 -6.22
C VAL A 81 7.33 -10.00 -4.73
N ALA A 82 7.44 -11.28 -4.38
CA ALA A 82 7.56 -11.70 -2.98
C ALA A 82 8.83 -11.16 -2.31
N ALA A 83 9.96 -11.16 -3.02
CA ALA A 83 11.22 -10.58 -2.54
C ALA A 83 11.09 -9.06 -2.32
N PHE A 84 10.44 -8.35 -3.24
CA PHE A 84 10.18 -6.91 -3.12
C PHE A 84 9.29 -6.60 -1.91
N ILE A 85 8.18 -7.33 -1.74
CA ILE A 85 7.27 -7.15 -0.59
C ILE A 85 8.01 -7.39 0.73
N ARG A 86 8.83 -8.45 0.81
CA ARG A 86 9.63 -8.74 2.01
C ARG A 86 10.64 -7.64 2.32
N ALA A 87 11.36 -7.15 1.31
CA ALA A 87 12.31 -6.04 1.48
C ALA A 87 11.61 -4.77 1.95
N LEU A 88 10.44 -4.46 1.39
CA LEU A 88 9.66 -3.30 1.76
C LEU A 88 9.09 -3.41 3.18
N GLN A 89 8.57 -4.58 3.56
CA GLN A 89 8.14 -4.84 4.94
C GLN A 89 9.28 -4.70 5.93
N LYS A 90 10.48 -5.18 5.58
CA LYS A 90 11.67 -5.06 6.42
C LYS A 90 12.05 -3.59 6.62
N GLN A 91 12.09 -2.80 5.54
CA GLN A 91 12.37 -1.37 5.62
C GLN A 91 11.39 -0.63 6.53
N PHE A 92 10.09 -0.93 6.42
CA PHE A 92 9.07 -0.33 7.29
C PHE A 92 9.11 -0.84 8.75
N ALA A 93 9.69 -2.01 9.00
CA ALA A 93 9.94 -2.51 10.34
C ALA A 93 11.16 -1.83 10.97
N GLU A 94 12.23 -1.63 10.20
CA GLU A 94 13.46 -0.94 10.61
C GLU A 94 13.22 0.55 10.89
N GLU A 95 12.33 1.20 10.13
CA GLU A 95 11.89 2.59 10.38
C GLU A 95 11.14 2.79 11.72
N LYS A 96 10.81 1.71 12.45
CA LYS A 96 10.28 1.83 13.81
C LYS A 96 11.35 2.04 14.87
N GLU A 97 12.63 1.79 14.56
CA GLU A 97 13.72 1.74 15.54
C GLU A 97 14.56 3.03 15.61
N ASP A 98 14.33 3.99 14.72
CA ASP A 98 14.89 5.34 14.85
C ASP A 98 13.98 6.20 15.74
N LYS A 99 14.21 6.13 17.06
CA LYS A 99 13.66 7.04 18.06
C LYS A 99 14.76 7.51 19.00
#